data_AF-A0A927VAX9-F1
#
_entry.id   AF-A0A927VAX9-F1
#
_cell.length_a   1.000
_cell.length_b   1.000
_cell.length_c   1.000
_cell.angle_alpha   90.00
_cell.angle_beta   90.00
_cell.angle_gamma   90.00
#
_symmetry.space_group_name_H-M   'P 1'
#
loop_
_entity.id
_entity.type
_entity.pdbx_description
1 polymer ?
#
loop_
_entity_poly.entity_id
_entity_poly.type
_entity_poly.pdbx_seq_one_letter_code
_entity_poly.pdbx_strand_id
1 'polypeptide(L)' 'MLNSFECKYTNGYTDGTNNAIKVIKRNAFGYRNFNNFRNRIFLSLT' A
#
# COMPACT_ATOMS: atom_id res chain seq x y z
N MET A 1 13.01 -16.36 4.95
CA MET A 1 11.54 -16.47 4.91
C MET A 1 11.03 -16.78 6.31
N LEU A 2 11.03 -15.79 7.22
CA LEU A 2 10.75 -16.03 8.65
C LEU A 2 10.22 -14.77 9.38
N ASN A 3 9.43 -13.91 8.72
CA ASN A 3 8.88 -12.71 9.39
C ASN A 3 7.36 -12.76 9.61
N SER A 4 6.71 -13.91 9.36
CA SER A 4 5.25 -14.02 9.38
C SER A 4 4.69 -14.88 10.52
N PHE A 5 5.53 -15.53 11.33
CA PHE A 5 5.08 -16.53 12.31
C PHE A 5 5.02 -16.04 13.76
N GLU A 6 5.35 -14.77 14.03
CA GLU A 6 5.49 -14.27 15.40
C GLU A 6 4.67 -12.99 15.65
N CYS A 7 3.38 -13.00 15.34
CA CYS A 7 2.46 -12.05 15.98
C CYS A 7 1.01 -12.54 15.93
N LYS A 8 0.33 -12.46 17.07
CA LYS A 8 -1.10 -12.81 17.23
C LYS A 8 -2.04 -11.80 16.53
N TYR A 9 -1.50 -10.75 15.93
CA TYR A 9 -2.15 -9.86 14.96
C TYR A 9 -1.54 -10.17 13.59
N THR A 10 -2.31 -10.74 12.67
CA THR A 10 -1.80 -11.03 11.33
C THR A 10 -1.43 -9.73 10.62
N ASN A 11 -0.14 -9.54 10.39
CA ASN A 11 0.38 -8.38 9.66
C ASN A 11 -0.08 -8.36 8.19
N GLY A 12 -0.79 -9.39 7.71
CA GLY A 12 -1.24 -9.55 6.33
C GLY A 12 -2.11 -8.42 5.79
N TYR A 13 -3.01 -7.83 6.61
CA TYR A 13 -3.80 -6.68 6.17
C TYR A 13 -2.92 -5.43 5.97
N THR A 14 -2.02 -5.18 6.91
CA THR A 14 -1.05 -4.06 6.87
C THR A 14 -0.04 -4.26 5.75
N ASP A 15 0.43 -5.48 5.52
CA ASP A 15 1.39 -5.84 4.48
C ASP A 15 0.75 -5.77 3.09
N GLY A 16 -0.51 -6.20 2.93
CA GLY A 16 -1.29 -6.03 1.71
C GLY A 16 -1.48 -4.56 1.36
N THR A 17 -1.82 -3.74 2.35
CA THR A 17 -1.94 -2.28 2.23
C THR A 17 -0.61 -1.63 1.84
N ASN A 18 0.48 -1.99 2.51
CA ASN A 18 1.83 -1.49 2.21
C ASN A 18 2.29 -1.90 0.80
N ASN A 19 1.95 -3.10 0.33
CA ASN A 19 2.27 -3.55 -1.02
C ASN A 19 1.47 -2.78 -2.08
N ALA A 20 0.17 -2.57 -1.87
CA ALA A 20 -0.67 -1.77 -2.75
C ALA A 20 -0.14 -0.33 -2.89
N ILE A 21 0.24 0.31 -1.78
CA ILE A 21 0.83 1.66 -1.79
C ILE A 21 2.15 1.68 -2.55
N LYS A 22 3.02 0.67 -2.40
CA LYS A 22 4.28 0.56 -3.16
C LYS A 22 4.03 0.46 -4.67
N VAL A 23 3.05 -0.35 -5.09
CA VAL A 23 2.67 -0.48 -6.50
C VAL A 23 2.10 0.83 -7.06
N ILE A 24 1.23 1.49 -6.30
CA ILE A 24 0.65 2.78 -6.71
C ILE A 24 1.75 3.85 -6.81
N LYS A 25 2.68 3.91 -5.86
CA LYS A 25 3.86 4.80 -5.90
C LYS A 25 4.74 4.54 -7.12
N ARG A 26 4.93 3.27 -7.51
CA ARG A 26 5.68 2.89 -8.72
C ARG A 26 4.94 3.24 -10.01
N ASN A 27 3.62 3.28 -10.02
CA ASN A 27 2.85 3.79 -11.15
C ASN A 27 2.64 5.32 -11.09
N ALA A 28 3.05 5.96 -10.00
CA ALA A 28 2.79 7.38 -9.76
C ALA A 28 3.85 8.34 -10.33
N PHE A 29 4.88 7.86 -11.03
CA PHE A 29 5.94 8.71 -11.60
C PHE A 29 5.43 9.85 -12.51
N GLY A 30 4.19 9.78 -13.01
CA GLY A 30 3.54 10.84 -13.79
C GLY A 30 2.59 11.77 -13.01
N TYR A 31 2.38 11.56 -11.70
CA TYR A 31 1.46 12.38 -10.92
C TYR A 31 2.11 13.72 -10.55
N ARG A 32 1.69 14.80 -11.23
CA ARG A 32 2.06 16.19 -10.88
C ARG A 32 1.39 16.72 -9.62
N ASN A 33 0.29 16.08 -9.18
CA ASN A 33 -0.49 16.51 -8.03
C ASN A 33 -0.57 15.40 -6.98
N PHE A 34 -0.08 15.69 -5.76
CA PHE A 34 -0.10 14.76 -4.63
C PHE A 34 -1.52 14.40 -4.18
N ASN A 35 -2.49 15.31 -4.33
CA ASN A 35 -3.89 15.02 -3.98
C ASN A 35 -4.47 13.90 -4.87
N ASN A 36 -4.12 13.88 -6.15
CA ASN A 36 -4.54 12.82 -7.07
C ASN A 36 -3.90 11.47 -6.71
N PHE A 37 -2.64 11.48 -6.26
CA PHE A 37 -1.96 10.28 -5.76
C PHE A 37 -2.65 9.73 -4.51
N ARG A 38 -2.98 10.62 -3.56
CA ARG A 38 -3.67 10.26 -2.32
C ARG A 38 -5.08 9.69 -2.59
N ASN A 39 -5.84 10.33 -3.49
CA ASN A 39 -7.16 9.82 -3.90
C ASN A 39 -7.07 8.43 -4.55
N ARG A 40 -6.01 8.16 -5.33
CA ARG A 40 -5.78 6.85 -5.93
C ARG A 40 -5.44 5.76 -4.90
N ILE A 41 -4.73 6.11 -3.83
CA ILE A 41 -4.49 5.22 -2.70
C ILE A 41 -5.81 4.89 -2.01
N PHE A 42 -6.63 5.90 -1.69
CA PHE A 42 -7.94 5.67 -1.07
C PHE A 42 -8.86 4.80 -1.94
N LEU A 43 -8.89 5.02 -3.25
CA LEU A 43 -9.68 4.21 -4.19
C LEU A 43 -9.24 2.75 -4.25
N SER A 44 -7.95 2.45 -4.13
CA SER A 44 -7.44 1.06 -4.14
C SER A 44 -7.54 0.35 -2.81
N LEU A 45 -7.81 1.06 -1.71
CA LEU A 45 -7.95 0.51 -0.36
C LEU A 45 -9.42 0.44 0.12
N THR A 46 -10.33 1.05 -0.63
CA THR A 46 -11.79 0.92 -0.44
C THR A 46 -12.28 -0.30 -1.20
#